data_AF-A7S8B2-F1
#
_entry.id   AF-A7S8B2-F1
#
_cell.length_a   1.000
_cell.length_b   1.000
_cell.length_c   1.000
_cell.angle_alpha   90.00
_cell.angle_beta   90.00
_cell.angle_gamma   90.00
#
_symmetry.space_group_name_H-M   'P 1'
#
loop_
_entity.id
_entity.type
_entity.pdbx_description
1 polymer ?
#
loop_
_entity_poly.entity_id
_entity_poly.type
_entity_poly.pdbx_seq_one_letter_code
_entity_poly.pdbx_strand_id
1 'polypeptide(L)'
;MDVPSQALLCLFAVLAGFTAKAPSARHHSQFNTRSKMDVSSQALLCLFAVLAGFTAADAHEYSCPNACEVPFHSVGCYHDMANRALPVEILNERDESSDVKGDQLIEWLRWDKYVPEFACRCAKLAKAKGYSYFALQFYGECWSGPTPTGKEYAKYGKSENCASTEIDAHKQAIKKCEKGNRFCSGKQWSNYVYHIEPDCDLKFEKVGCFADNHKVARPLPVYIMTDRDKSRTDISSGHSIDWAHWDTYIPELACRCAHITKAKGWNTFGLQFYGECWSSKDAEKTYAMDGKSSRCVDKCYQPCKDSEKFCAGQHYTNAVYRLIDSRGDERDEKDDKEDIKNDINDVVDNDVEFVRNWLRP
;
A
#
# COMPACT_ATOMS: atom_id res chain seq x y z
N MET A 1 1.63 23.62 3.73
CA MET A 1 2.57 24.61 3.16
C MET A 1 2.59 24.37 1.66
N ASP A 2 2.05 25.33 0.92
CA ASP A 2 1.83 25.26 -0.52
C ASP A 2 3.16 25.35 -1.28
N VAL A 3 3.37 24.43 -2.23
CA VAL A 3 4.43 24.56 -3.24
C VAL A 3 3.78 25.17 -4.49
N PRO A 4 4.25 26.33 -4.98
CA PRO A 4 3.58 27.04 -6.07
C PRO A 4 3.71 26.31 -7.41
N SER A 5 2.62 26.33 -8.19
CA SER A 5 2.41 25.65 -9.49
C SER A 5 3.38 26.00 -10.63
N GLN A 6 4.45 26.76 -10.37
CA GLN A 6 5.48 27.08 -11.36
C GLN A 6 6.66 26.09 -11.35
N ALA A 7 6.84 25.32 -10.28
CA ALA A 7 7.91 24.31 -10.18
C ALA A 7 7.69 23.08 -11.09
N LEU A 8 6.45 22.85 -11.54
CA LEU A 8 6.09 21.68 -12.35
C LEU A 8 6.37 21.87 -13.87
N LEU A 9 6.55 23.11 -14.33
CA LEU A 9 6.76 23.43 -15.74
C LEU A 9 8.22 23.32 -16.18
N CYS A 10 9.19 23.42 -15.27
CA CYS A 10 10.61 23.33 -15.61
C CYS A 10 11.13 21.90 -15.80
N LEU A 11 10.41 20.87 -15.32
CA LEU A 11 10.82 19.47 -15.48
C LEU A 11 10.61 18.94 -16.91
N PHE A 12 9.81 19.62 -17.73
CA PHE A 12 9.44 19.16 -19.08
C PHE A 12 10.37 19.64 -20.21
N ALA A 13 11.22 20.65 -19.97
CA ALA A 13 12.08 21.20 -21.03
C ALA A 13 13.40 20.43 -21.23
N VAL A 14 13.80 19.57 -20.29
CA VAL A 14 15.11 18.87 -20.32
C VAL A 14 15.08 17.56 -21.13
N LEU A 15 13.90 17.06 -21.53
CA LEU A 15 13.77 15.86 -22.37
C LEU A 15 13.66 16.13 -23.88
N ALA A 16 13.56 17.40 -24.31
CA ALA A 16 13.52 17.76 -25.72
C ALA A 16 14.87 18.36 -26.14
N GLY A 17 15.77 17.51 -26.63
CA GLY A 17 17.07 17.93 -27.14
C GLY A 17 16.95 18.93 -28.28
N PHE A 18 17.21 20.20 -27.99
CA PHE A 18 17.40 21.24 -29.00
C PHE A 18 18.75 21.93 -28.75
N THR A 19 19.71 21.68 -29.64
CA THR A 19 20.96 22.44 -29.71
C THR A 19 20.76 23.66 -30.60
N ALA A 20 20.85 24.87 -30.04
CA ALA A 20 20.92 26.11 -30.82
C ALA A 20 22.30 26.76 -30.66
N LYS A 21 22.94 26.99 -31.81
CA LYS A 21 24.29 27.54 -31.99
C LYS A 21 24.21 29.08 -32.04
N ALA A 22 24.99 29.79 -31.22
CA ALA A 22 25.02 31.25 -31.19
C ALA A 22 25.91 31.85 -32.29
N PRO A 23 25.54 32.99 -32.92
CA PRO A 23 26.48 33.84 -33.63
C PRO A 23 26.79 35.17 -32.92
N SER A 24 28.02 35.61 -33.18
CA SER A 24 28.75 36.83 -32.83
C SER A 24 28.00 38.16 -33.07
N ALA A 25 28.28 39.17 -32.23
CA ALA A 25 27.89 40.56 -32.45
C ALA A 25 29.13 41.49 -32.56
N ARG A 26 29.05 42.48 -33.47
CA ARG A 26 29.95 43.65 -33.61
C ARG A 26 29.14 44.97 -33.51
N HIS A 27 29.85 46.01 -33.08
CA HIS A 27 29.46 47.35 -32.57
C HIS A 27 28.65 48.31 -33.48
N HIS A 28 27.81 49.18 -32.88
CA HIS A 28 27.99 50.64 -32.67
C HIS A 28 26.64 51.31 -32.20
N SER A 29 26.55 51.88 -30.97
CA SER A 29 26.52 53.32 -30.60
C SER A 29 25.37 54.14 -31.24
N GLN A 30 24.42 54.79 -30.55
CA GLN A 30 24.60 55.92 -29.59
C GLN A 30 23.27 56.29 -28.86
N PHE A 31 23.38 56.61 -27.55
CA PHE A 31 22.65 57.57 -26.66
C PHE A 31 21.14 57.90 -26.89
N ASN A 32 20.26 57.97 -25.87
CA ASN A 32 20.34 58.88 -24.71
C ASN A 32 19.30 58.56 -23.59
N THR A 33 19.69 58.93 -22.36
CA THR A 33 18.95 59.31 -21.12
C THR A 33 18.00 58.38 -20.34
N ARG A 34 18.32 58.35 -19.03
CA ARG A 34 17.53 58.17 -17.78
C ARG A 34 17.52 56.80 -17.08
N SER A 35 18.00 56.87 -15.82
CA SER A 35 17.85 55.95 -14.68
C SER A 35 18.41 54.53 -14.81
N LYS A 36 19.58 54.34 -14.18
CA LYS A 36 20.17 53.06 -13.80
C LYS A 36 19.23 52.28 -12.87
N MET A 37 18.77 51.12 -13.33
CA MET A 37 18.72 49.91 -12.51
C MET A 37 19.29 48.77 -13.37
N ASP A 38 20.29 48.13 -12.78
CA ASP A 38 21.23 47.20 -13.39
C ASP A 38 20.54 45.86 -13.69
N VAL A 39 20.30 45.57 -14.98
CA VAL A 39 19.85 44.26 -15.46
C VAL A 39 21.08 43.36 -15.57
N SER A 40 21.65 43.02 -14.41
CA SER A 40 22.81 42.13 -14.29
C SER A 40 22.78 41.43 -12.94
N SER A 41 21.72 40.66 -12.66
CA SER A 41 21.66 39.75 -11.50
C SER A 41 20.57 38.68 -11.57
N GLN A 42 20.02 38.38 -12.75
CA GLN A 42 19.05 37.26 -12.91
C GLN A 42 19.56 36.11 -13.79
N ALA A 43 20.71 36.26 -14.45
CA ALA A 43 21.34 35.17 -15.20
C ALA A 43 22.38 34.37 -14.38
N LEU A 44 22.79 34.85 -13.21
CA LEU A 44 23.81 34.19 -12.37
C LEU A 44 23.21 33.35 -11.23
N LEU A 45 21.92 33.55 -10.89
CA LEU A 45 21.21 32.71 -9.91
C LEU A 45 20.68 31.39 -10.50
N CYS A 46 20.64 31.26 -11.82
CA CYS A 46 20.28 30.01 -12.50
C CYS A 46 21.49 29.08 -12.75
N LEU A 47 22.73 29.54 -12.54
CA LEU A 47 23.93 28.71 -12.71
C LEU A 47 24.48 28.11 -11.40
N PHE A 48 24.08 28.64 -10.24
CA PHE A 48 24.42 28.05 -8.94
C PHE A 48 23.40 27.03 -8.43
N ALA A 49 22.21 26.94 -9.04
CA ALA A 49 21.24 25.87 -8.77
C ALA A 49 21.50 24.58 -9.60
N VAL A 50 22.63 24.49 -10.31
CA VAL A 50 23.01 23.33 -11.14
C VAL A 50 24.13 22.49 -10.49
N LEU A 51 24.65 22.90 -9.32
CA LEU A 51 25.69 22.15 -8.59
C LEU A 51 25.37 21.83 -7.13
N ALA A 52 24.25 22.31 -6.59
CA ALA A 52 23.63 21.63 -5.47
C ALA A 52 22.76 20.53 -6.06
N GLY A 53 23.38 19.37 -6.33
CA GLY A 53 22.61 18.18 -6.60
C GLY A 53 21.58 18.05 -5.48
N PHE A 54 20.30 18.15 -5.84
CA PHE A 54 19.29 17.36 -5.16
C PHE A 54 19.68 15.91 -5.43
N THR A 55 20.70 15.45 -4.71
CA THR A 55 20.86 14.04 -4.47
C THR A 55 19.53 13.60 -3.88
N ALA A 56 19.02 12.48 -4.36
CA ALA A 56 17.88 11.81 -3.76
C ALA A 56 18.25 11.26 -2.36
N ALA A 57 19.03 12.01 -1.58
CA ALA A 57 19.57 11.64 -0.28
C ALA A 57 18.58 11.93 0.87
N ASP A 58 17.51 12.69 0.62
CA ASP A 58 16.43 12.90 1.60
C ASP A 58 15.15 12.12 1.27
N ALA A 59 15.14 11.35 0.19
CA ALA A 59 14.23 10.21 0.11
C ALA A 59 14.84 9.17 1.05
N HIS A 60 14.48 9.23 2.34
CA HIS A 60 14.84 8.25 3.37
C HIS A 60 14.82 6.89 2.70
N GLU A 61 16.01 6.31 2.49
CA GLU A 61 16.20 5.13 1.65
C GLU A 61 15.30 4.05 2.22
N TYR A 62 14.14 3.87 1.59
CA TYR A 62 13.14 2.90 2.00
C TYR A 62 13.73 1.55 1.61
N SER A 63 14.57 1.01 2.48
CA SER A 63 14.75 -0.41 2.55
C SER A 63 13.36 -0.94 2.84
N CYS A 64 12.69 -1.53 1.85
CA CYS A 64 11.45 -2.28 2.06
C CYS A 64 11.88 -3.58 2.72
N PRO A 65 11.97 -3.67 4.06
CA PRO A 65 12.52 -4.83 4.71
C PRO A 65 11.35 -5.82 4.73
N ASN A 66 11.25 -6.63 3.68
CA ASN A 66 10.22 -7.66 3.49
C ASN A 66 8.84 -7.20 3.96
N ALA A 67 8.18 -6.31 3.20
CA ALA A 67 6.86 -5.76 3.52
C ALA A 67 6.00 -6.81 4.23
N CYS A 68 5.65 -6.56 5.48
CA CYS A 68 5.02 -7.56 6.31
C CYS A 68 3.81 -8.16 5.59
N GLU A 69 3.67 -9.48 5.63
CA GLU A 69 2.51 -10.17 5.06
C GLU A 69 1.19 -9.64 5.66
N VAL A 70 1.26 -9.22 6.93
CA VAL A 70 0.17 -8.54 7.62
C VAL A 70 0.38 -7.03 7.47
N PRO A 71 -0.46 -6.33 6.68
CA PRO A 71 -0.41 -4.87 6.58
C PRO A 71 -0.85 -4.23 7.92
N PHE A 72 -0.15 -3.19 8.33
CA PHE A 72 -0.47 -2.40 9.52
C PHE A 72 0.11 -0.99 9.42
N HIS A 73 -0.49 -0.03 10.12
CA HIS A 73 -0.01 1.35 10.22
C HIS A 73 0.25 1.77 11.67
N SER A 74 1.05 2.82 11.85
CA SER A 74 1.33 3.39 13.16
C SER A 74 0.17 4.27 13.65
N VAL A 75 -0.27 4.04 14.88
CA VAL A 75 -1.33 4.84 15.53
C VAL A 75 -0.72 5.89 16.45
N GLY A 76 0.36 5.55 17.16
CA GLY A 76 1.15 6.50 17.95
C GLY A 76 1.54 6.01 19.34
N CYS A 77 2.08 6.93 20.14
CA CYS A 77 2.62 6.66 21.47
C CYS A 77 1.61 6.95 22.58
N TYR A 78 1.37 5.99 23.47
CA TYR A 78 0.39 6.05 24.54
C TYR A 78 0.97 5.57 25.87
N HIS A 79 0.48 6.09 26.98
CA HIS A 79 0.87 5.60 28.30
C HIS A 79 0.32 4.19 28.55
N ASP A 80 1.03 3.43 29.37
CA ASP A 80 0.56 2.17 29.88
C ASP A 80 0.75 2.09 31.40
N MET A 81 -0.02 1.23 32.06
CA MET A 81 -0.01 1.07 33.51
C MET A 81 -0.25 -0.40 33.88
N ALA A 82 -0.14 -0.73 35.17
CA ALA A 82 -0.34 -2.10 35.66
C ALA A 82 -1.69 -2.72 35.22
N ASN A 83 -2.77 -1.92 35.18
CA ASN A 83 -3.99 -2.30 34.47
C ASN A 83 -3.81 -2.03 32.96
N ARG A 84 -3.06 -2.91 32.29
CA ARG A 84 -2.60 -2.74 30.90
C ARG A 84 -3.66 -2.25 29.91
N ALA A 85 -3.31 -1.30 29.04
CA ALA A 85 -4.18 -0.83 27.95
C ALA A 85 -4.45 -1.92 26.90
N LEU A 86 -3.42 -2.69 26.58
CA LEU A 86 -3.48 -3.91 25.80
C LEU A 86 -3.03 -5.07 26.72
N PRO A 87 -3.94 -5.91 27.21
CA PRO A 87 -3.66 -6.76 28.39
C PRO A 87 -2.93 -8.07 28.11
N VAL A 88 -2.73 -8.44 26.85
CA VAL A 88 -2.15 -9.74 26.47
C VAL A 88 -0.76 -9.53 25.91
N GLU A 89 0.27 -9.97 26.64
CA GLU A 89 1.62 -10.09 26.09
C GLU A 89 1.66 -11.29 25.16
N ILE A 90 1.98 -11.08 23.89
CA ILE A 90 1.92 -12.13 22.86
C ILE A 90 3.30 -12.53 22.35
N LEU A 91 4.33 -11.75 22.63
CA LEU A 91 5.73 -12.02 22.28
C LEU A 91 6.66 -11.16 23.15
N ASN A 92 7.76 -11.74 23.61
CA ASN A 92 8.77 -11.03 24.38
C ASN A 92 10.19 -11.39 23.87
N GLU A 93 10.87 -10.43 23.25
CA GLU A 93 12.27 -10.56 22.78
C GLU A 93 13.24 -9.80 23.70
N ARG A 94 12.76 -9.34 24.86
CA ARG A 94 13.56 -8.65 25.87
C ARG A 94 14.05 -9.59 26.98
N ASP A 95 13.22 -10.55 27.36
CA ASP A 95 13.38 -11.37 28.56
C ASP A 95 13.32 -12.88 28.21
N GLU A 96 14.48 -13.54 28.28
CA GLU A 96 14.62 -14.98 27.98
C GLU A 96 13.83 -15.89 28.93
N SER A 97 13.41 -15.37 30.09
CA SER A 97 12.63 -16.10 31.09
C SER A 97 11.11 -15.99 30.87
N SER A 98 10.67 -15.18 29.91
CA SER A 98 9.25 -14.99 29.60
C SER A 98 8.59 -16.28 29.06
N ASP A 99 7.36 -16.54 29.47
CA ASP A 99 6.53 -17.64 28.94
C ASP A 99 6.20 -17.46 27.44
N VAL A 100 6.27 -16.22 26.95
CA VAL A 100 6.03 -15.86 25.54
C VAL A 100 7.31 -15.37 24.85
N LYS A 101 8.46 -15.90 25.25
CA LYS A 101 9.75 -15.52 24.66
C LYS A 101 9.79 -15.77 23.15
N GLY A 102 10.43 -14.87 22.42
CA GLY A 102 10.73 -15.06 21.01
C GLY A 102 11.94 -15.97 20.79
N ASP A 103 12.17 -16.33 19.52
CA ASP A 103 13.34 -17.12 19.10
C ASP A 103 14.64 -16.31 19.09
N GLN A 104 14.55 -15.01 19.35
CA GLN A 104 15.67 -14.07 19.38
C GLN A 104 15.47 -12.99 20.43
N LEU A 105 16.56 -12.30 20.76
CA LEU A 105 16.54 -11.12 21.62
C LEU A 105 16.65 -9.81 20.82
N ILE A 106 16.45 -8.68 21.51
CA ILE A 106 16.65 -7.34 20.95
C ILE A 106 18.05 -7.22 20.30
N GLU A 107 18.07 -6.92 19.00
CA GLU A 107 19.30 -6.65 18.26
C GLU A 107 19.61 -5.14 18.26
N TRP A 108 20.25 -4.66 19.33
CA TRP A 108 20.57 -3.24 19.52
C TRP A 108 21.46 -2.64 18.43
N LEU A 109 22.38 -3.43 17.86
CA LEU A 109 23.32 -2.98 16.82
C LEU A 109 22.65 -2.79 15.46
N ARG A 110 21.45 -3.37 15.27
CA ARG A 110 20.65 -3.26 14.05
C ARG A 110 19.23 -2.83 14.37
N TRP A 111 19.11 -1.86 15.28
CA TRP A 111 17.84 -1.33 15.77
C TRP A 111 16.89 -0.89 14.64
N ASP A 112 17.45 -0.31 13.57
CA ASP A 112 16.75 0.12 12.37
C ASP A 112 16.07 -1.03 11.61
N LYS A 113 16.59 -2.26 11.73
CA LYS A 113 16.02 -3.46 11.12
C LYS A 113 15.21 -4.28 12.10
N TYR A 114 15.66 -4.35 13.35
CA TYR A 114 14.99 -5.09 14.41
C TYR A 114 13.56 -4.61 14.64
N VAL A 115 13.31 -3.29 14.78
CA VAL A 115 11.96 -2.78 15.12
C VAL A 115 10.94 -3.07 14.02
N PRO A 116 11.21 -2.82 12.72
CA PRO A 116 10.27 -3.20 11.66
C PRO A 116 9.96 -4.69 11.63
N GLU A 117 10.97 -5.55 11.79
CA GLU A 117 10.80 -7.00 11.78
C GLU A 117 10.04 -7.49 13.02
N PHE A 118 10.33 -6.93 14.19
CA PHE A 118 9.62 -7.20 15.44
C PHE A 118 8.15 -6.76 15.37
N ALA A 119 7.88 -5.58 14.82
CA ALA A 119 6.52 -5.12 14.54
C ALA A 119 5.78 -6.11 13.61
N CYS A 120 6.46 -6.66 12.60
CA CYS A 120 5.84 -7.65 11.73
C CYS A 120 5.53 -8.97 12.44
N ARG A 121 6.44 -9.50 13.25
CA ARG A 121 6.18 -10.70 14.08
C ARG A 121 4.99 -10.48 15.01
N CYS A 122 4.95 -9.32 15.66
CA CYS A 122 3.81 -8.88 16.47
C CYS A 122 2.50 -8.83 15.69
N ALA A 123 2.49 -8.21 14.50
CA ALA A 123 1.31 -8.10 13.66
C ALA A 123 0.77 -9.49 13.26
N LYS A 124 1.67 -10.42 12.90
CA LYS A 124 1.31 -11.82 12.59
C LYS A 124 0.64 -12.51 13.77
N LEU A 125 1.23 -12.42 14.96
CA LEU A 125 0.70 -13.06 16.18
C LEU A 125 -0.62 -12.44 16.65
N ALA A 126 -0.73 -11.11 16.61
CA ALA A 126 -1.96 -10.40 16.95
C ALA A 126 -3.09 -10.74 15.97
N LYS A 127 -2.82 -10.75 14.66
CA LYS A 127 -3.80 -11.15 13.64
C LYS A 127 -4.25 -12.60 13.81
N ALA A 128 -3.33 -13.52 14.08
CA ALA A 128 -3.66 -14.93 14.33
C ALA A 128 -4.57 -15.12 15.55
N LYS A 129 -4.53 -14.20 16.52
CA LYS A 129 -5.43 -14.17 17.69
C LYS A 129 -6.72 -13.37 17.46
N GLY A 130 -6.92 -12.80 16.27
CA GLY A 130 -8.09 -11.99 15.94
C GLY A 130 -8.08 -10.58 16.54
N TYR A 131 -6.91 -10.05 16.91
CA TYR A 131 -6.78 -8.70 17.46
C TYR A 131 -6.52 -7.67 16.37
N SER A 132 -7.12 -6.48 16.51
CA SER A 132 -6.97 -5.36 15.56
C SER A 132 -5.78 -4.45 15.88
N TYR A 133 -5.27 -4.50 17.11
CA TYR A 133 -4.17 -3.65 17.57
C TYR A 133 -3.07 -4.48 18.22
N PHE A 134 -1.84 -4.02 18.05
CA PHE A 134 -0.71 -4.46 18.86
C PHE A 134 0.14 -3.25 19.24
N ALA A 135 0.98 -3.38 20.26
CA ALA A 135 1.89 -2.35 20.68
C ALA A 135 3.26 -2.93 20.99
N LEU A 136 4.27 -2.17 20.61
CA LEU A 136 5.64 -2.41 21.05
C LEU A 136 5.90 -1.58 22.29
N GLN A 137 6.29 -2.24 23.37
CA GLN A 137 6.62 -1.64 24.66
C GLN A 137 8.01 -2.11 25.09
N PHE A 138 8.68 -1.26 25.87
CA PHE A 138 9.98 -1.54 26.48
C PHE A 138 10.99 -2.19 25.53
N TYR A 139 11.04 -1.69 24.28
CA TYR A 139 11.93 -2.10 23.19
C TYR A 139 11.79 -3.53 22.65
N GLY A 140 11.21 -4.46 23.39
CA GLY A 140 11.12 -5.88 23.00
C GLY A 140 9.90 -6.62 23.54
N GLU A 141 8.91 -5.92 24.07
CA GLU A 141 7.65 -6.52 24.52
C GLU A 141 6.55 -6.22 23.51
N CYS A 142 5.76 -7.25 23.20
CA CYS A 142 4.66 -7.18 22.27
C CYS A 142 3.33 -7.38 22.98
N TRP A 143 2.56 -6.30 23.11
CA TRP A 143 1.28 -6.29 23.81
C TRP A 143 0.12 -6.19 22.82
N SER A 144 -0.98 -6.86 23.10
CA SER A 144 -2.19 -6.86 22.29
C SER A 144 -3.41 -7.20 23.15
N GLY A 145 -4.55 -7.50 22.55
CA GLY A 145 -5.75 -7.95 23.24
C GLY A 145 -7.04 -7.47 22.56
N PRO A 146 -8.20 -7.90 23.10
CA PRO A 146 -9.49 -7.45 22.61
C PRO A 146 -9.67 -5.94 22.75
N THR A 147 -10.11 -5.29 21.67
CA THR A 147 -10.43 -3.86 21.64
C THR A 147 -11.88 -3.64 21.18
N PRO A 148 -12.90 -3.95 22.01
CA PRO A 148 -14.30 -3.85 21.62
C PRO A 148 -14.73 -2.46 21.15
N THR A 149 -14.13 -1.41 21.72
CA THR A 149 -14.42 -0.01 21.35
C THR A 149 -13.41 0.59 20.37
N GLY A 150 -12.34 -0.15 20.06
CA GLY A 150 -11.23 0.32 19.22
C GLY A 150 -10.43 1.46 19.83
N LYS A 151 -10.46 1.64 21.16
CA LYS A 151 -9.82 2.79 21.86
C LYS A 151 -9.12 2.42 23.16
N GLU A 152 -9.18 1.15 23.56
CA GLU A 152 -8.60 0.65 24.81
C GLU A 152 -7.10 0.94 24.90
N TYR A 153 -6.40 0.89 23.76
CA TYR A 153 -4.98 1.24 23.63
C TYR A 153 -4.65 2.67 24.09
N ALA A 154 -5.62 3.59 24.04
CA ALA A 154 -5.45 5.01 24.37
C ALA A 154 -6.00 5.38 25.76
N LYS A 155 -6.44 4.41 26.56
CA LYS A 155 -7.17 4.69 27.82
C LYS A 155 -6.39 5.53 28.85
N TYR A 156 -5.07 5.60 28.74
CA TYR A 156 -4.19 6.41 29.60
C TYR A 156 -3.64 7.67 28.94
N GLY A 157 -4.11 8.01 27.74
CA GLY A 157 -3.68 9.19 27.00
C GLY A 157 -2.36 9.02 26.27
N LYS A 158 -1.98 10.07 25.53
CA LYS A 158 -0.76 10.09 24.72
C LYS A 158 0.48 10.15 25.60
N SER A 159 1.52 9.44 25.17
CA SER A 159 2.86 9.49 25.75
C SER A 159 3.84 10.10 24.75
N GLU A 160 4.92 10.65 25.26
CA GLU A 160 6.07 11.08 24.46
C GLU A 160 7.26 10.11 24.57
N ASN A 161 7.09 9.05 25.37
CA ASN A 161 8.14 8.13 25.79
C ASN A 161 8.27 6.94 24.82
N CYS A 162 8.38 7.23 23.53
CA CYS A 162 8.63 6.25 22.48
C CYS A 162 9.89 6.62 21.69
N ALA A 163 10.58 5.61 21.19
CA ALA A 163 11.84 5.69 20.44
C ALA A 163 11.60 5.33 18.97
N SER A 164 12.11 6.14 18.04
CA SER A 164 12.08 5.79 16.61
C SER A 164 13.19 4.79 16.27
N THR A 165 13.29 4.39 15.00
CA THR A 165 14.42 3.61 14.48
C THR A 165 15.66 4.44 14.17
N GLU A 166 15.56 5.77 14.21
CA GLU A 166 16.65 6.66 13.81
C GLU A 166 17.65 6.89 14.94
N ILE A 167 18.94 6.92 14.58
CA ILE A 167 20.02 7.27 15.50
C ILE A 167 20.45 8.72 15.28
N ASP A 168 20.51 9.51 16.34
CA ASP A 168 21.19 10.80 16.35
C ASP A 168 22.71 10.55 16.34
N ALA A 169 23.34 10.73 15.18
CA ALA A 169 24.76 10.49 14.99
C ALA A 169 25.66 11.35 15.89
N HIS A 170 25.19 12.52 16.33
CA HIS A 170 25.94 13.41 17.20
C HIS A 170 25.86 13.00 18.67
N LYS A 171 24.74 12.39 19.08
CA LYS A 171 24.49 11.98 20.47
C LYS A 171 24.68 10.49 20.71
N GLN A 172 24.88 9.71 19.64
CA GLN A 172 24.89 8.24 19.68
C GLN A 172 23.67 7.69 20.44
N ALA A 173 22.51 8.30 20.20
CA ALA A 173 21.28 8.01 20.93
C ALA A 173 20.11 7.83 19.97
N ILE A 174 19.18 6.94 20.33
CA ILE A 174 17.95 6.73 19.56
C ILE A 174 17.09 7.99 19.67
N LYS A 175 16.63 8.52 18.52
CA LYS A 175 15.76 9.69 18.48
C LYS A 175 14.39 9.40 19.07
N LYS A 176 13.70 10.47 19.48
CA LYS A 176 12.29 10.40 19.88
C LYS A 176 11.44 9.98 18.66
N CYS A 177 10.39 9.22 18.91
CA CYS A 177 9.40 8.94 17.89
C CYS A 177 8.52 10.18 17.63
N GLU A 178 8.54 10.67 16.40
CA GLU A 178 7.81 11.85 15.92
C GLU A 178 6.70 11.46 14.93
N LYS A 179 5.84 12.43 14.61
CA LYS A 179 4.76 12.24 13.65
C LYS A 179 5.35 11.96 12.27
N GLY A 180 4.99 10.84 11.67
CA GLY A 180 5.51 10.37 10.39
C GLY A 180 6.57 9.28 10.52
N ASN A 181 7.09 9.03 11.73
CA ASN A 181 7.86 7.81 11.96
C ASN A 181 6.94 6.60 11.86
N ARG A 182 7.26 5.74 10.90
CA ARG A 182 6.51 4.53 10.63
C ARG A 182 6.74 3.46 11.70
N PHE A 183 7.99 3.26 12.09
CA PHE A 183 8.39 2.24 13.05
C PHE A 183 8.98 2.89 14.30
N CYS A 184 8.34 2.62 15.43
CA CYS A 184 8.80 3.01 16.74
C CYS A 184 8.51 1.92 17.76
N SER A 185 9.19 2.01 18.89
CA SER A 185 8.89 1.22 20.08
C SER A 185 8.65 2.12 21.27
N GLY A 186 7.70 1.75 22.12
CA GLY A 186 7.57 2.36 23.42
C GLY A 186 8.77 2.05 24.30
N LYS A 187 9.09 2.99 25.20
CA LYS A 187 10.00 2.75 26.33
C LYS A 187 9.21 2.11 27.48
N GLN A 188 9.80 2.05 28.67
CA GLN A 188 9.12 1.50 29.85
C GLN A 188 7.78 2.24 30.10
N TRP A 189 6.70 1.48 30.32
CA TRP A 189 5.34 1.98 30.56
C TRP A 189 4.77 2.89 29.46
N SER A 190 5.17 2.66 28.21
CA SER A 190 4.55 3.31 27.05
C SER A 190 4.41 2.33 25.91
N ASN A 191 3.24 2.36 25.27
CA ASN A 191 2.89 1.56 24.12
C ASN A 191 3.07 2.41 22.86
N TYR A 192 3.92 1.97 21.93
CA TYR A 192 3.80 2.45 20.56
C TYR A 192 2.84 1.53 19.81
N VAL A 193 1.64 2.03 19.56
CA VAL A 193 0.49 1.28 19.08
C VAL A 193 0.46 1.27 17.56
N TYR A 194 0.16 0.10 17.01
CA TYR A 194 -0.10 -0.15 15.60
C TYR A 194 -1.51 -0.72 15.42
N HIS A 195 -2.11 -0.42 14.28
CA HIS A 195 -3.39 -0.97 13.86
C HIS A 195 -3.16 -1.90 12.67
N ILE A 196 -3.65 -3.14 12.78
CA ILE A 196 -3.60 -4.12 11.70
C ILE A 196 -4.69 -3.77 10.70
N GLU A 197 -4.33 -3.61 9.43
CA GLU A 197 -5.35 -3.36 8.41
C GLU A 197 -6.24 -4.59 8.25
N PRO A 198 -7.57 -4.41 8.24
CA PRO A 198 -8.47 -5.51 7.97
C PRO A 198 -8.23 -6.03 6.56
N ASP A 199 -8.37 -7.35 6.39
CA ASP A 199 -8.41 -7.92 5.05
C ASP A 199 -9.64 -7.39 4.31
N CYS A 200 -9.53 -7.24 2.98
CA CYS A 200 -10.71 -6.93 2.17
C CYS A 200 -11.74 -8.07 2.30
N ASP A 201 -12.99 -7.69 2.56
CA ASP A 201 -14.13 -8.60 2.63
C ASP A 201 -14.46 -9.21 1.25
N LEU A 202 -14.12 -8.49 0.17
CA LEU A 202 -14.18 -9.02 -1.19
C LEU A 202 -12.93 -9.84 -1.53
N LYS A 203 -13.17 -10.99 -2.17
CA LYS A 203 -12.10 -11.80 -2.76
C LYS A 203 -11.83 -11.33 -4.20
N PHE A 204 -10.57 -11.09 -4.49
CA PHE A 204 -10.09 -10.79 -5.83
C PHE A 204 -8.64 -11.23 -6.00
N GLU A 205 -8.27 -11.49 -7.23
CA GLU A 205 -6.92 -11.87 -7.64
C GLU A 205 -6.33 -10.80 -8.56
N LYS A 206 -5.00 -10.71 -8.57
CA LYS A 206 -4.27 -9.91 -9.56
C LYS A 206 -4.16 -10.72 -10.84
N VAL A 207 -4.68 -10.18 -11.93
CA VAL A 207 -4.61 -10.76 -13.28
C VAL A 207 -3.25 -10.48 -13.92
N GLY A 208 -2.71 -9.28 -13.73
CA GLY A 208 -1.38 -8.93 -14.25
C GLY A 208 -1.19 -7.44 -14.51
N CYS A 209 -0.15 -7.12 -15.27
CA CYS A 209 0.22 -5.76 -15.64
C CYS A 209 0.06 -5.52 -17.15
N PHE A 210 -0.76 -4.54 -17.53
CA PHE A 210 -1.17 -4.31 -18.92
C PHE A 210 -1.01 -2.85 -19.33
N ALA A 211 -0.64 -2.61 -20.57
CA ALA A 211 -0.50 -1.26 -21.11
C ALA A 211 -1.88 -0.60 -21.27
N ASP A 212 -1.90 0.72 -21.23
CA ASP A 212 -3.05 1.55 -21.62
C ASP A 212 -2.49 2.67 -22.49
N ASN A 213 -2.52 2.47 -23.80
CA ASN A 213 -1.92 3.39 -24.75
C ASN A 213 -2.77 4.67 -24.93
N HIS A 214 -3.89 4.78 -24.20
CA HIS A 214 -4.89 5.85 -24.27
C HIS A 214 -5.44 6.08 -25.68
N LYS A 215 -5.33 5.07 -26.57
CA LYS A 215 -5.99 5.03 -27.87
C LYS A 215 -7.44 4.62 -27.69
N VAL A 216 -8.34 5.10 -28.54
CA VAL A 216 -9.74 4.66 -28.53
C VAL A 216 -9.83 3.32 -29.28
N ALA A 217 -10.43 2.26 -28.73
CA ALA A 217 -10.98 2.15 -27.37
C ALA A 217 -9.89 1.84 -26.32
N ARG A 218 -10.02 2.44 -25.12
CA ARG A 218 -9.12 2.14 -23.98
C ARG A 218 -9.40 0.74 -23.41
N PRO A 219 -8.40 0.03 -22.87
CA PRO A 219 -8.60 -1.27 -22.22
C PRO A 219 -9.62 -1.24 -21.08
N LEU A 220 -9.56 -0.21 -20.23
CA LEU A 220 -10.50 0.03 -19.14
C LEU A 220 -11.01 1.48 -19.23
N PRO A 221 -12.15 1.72 -19.92
CA PRO A 221 -12.55 3.06 -20.32
C PRO A 221 -13.27 3.88 -19.24
N VAL A 222 -13.77 3.27 -18.16
CA VAL A 222 -14.57 3.99 -17.15
C VAL A 222 -13.72 4.30 -15.92
N TYR A 223 -13.50 5.59 -15.69
CA TYR A 223 -12.83 6.10 -14.49
C TYR A 223 -13.81 6.13 -13.32
N ILE A 224 -13.71 5.17 -12.40
CA ILE A 224 -14.73 4.94 -11.37
C ILE A 224 -14.36 5.48 -9.98
N MET A 225 -13.07 5.71 -9.70
CA MET A 225 -12.62 6.33 -8.45
C MET A 225 -11.21 6.90 -8.56
N THR A 226 -10.90 7.96 -7.80
CA THR A 226 -9.54 8.52 -7.73
C THR A 226 -9.12 9.06 -6.36
N ASP A 227 -7.87 8.79 -6.01
CA ASP A 227 -7.13 9.38 -4.87
C ASP A 227 -6.04 10.35 -5.37
N ARG A 228 -5.90 10.44 -6.70
CA ARG A 228 -4.82 11.15 -7.41
C ARG A 228 -5.28 12.50 -7.98
N ASP A 229 -6.52 12.59 -8.44
CA ASP A 229 -7.09 13.80 -9.04
C ASP A 229 -8.09 14.47 -8.08
N LYS A 230 -7.60 15.48 -7.34
CA LYS A 230 -8.39 16.23 -6.36
C LYS A 230 -9.50 17.09 -6.98
N SER A 231 -9.48 17.31 -8.29
CA SER A 231 -10.52 18.08 -8.98
C SER A 231 -11.80 17.27 -9.23
N ARG A 232 -11.68 15.94 -9.25
CA ARG A 232 -12.78 15.00 -9.51
C ARG A 232 -13.53 14.64 -8.24
N THR A 233 -14.20 15.62 -7.64
CA THR A 233 -14.99 15.45 -6.41
C THR A 233 -16.18 14.50 -6.59
N ASP A 234 -16.62 14.26 -7.82
CA ASP A 234 -17.70 13.34 -8.18
C ASP A 234 -17.34 11.86 -8.03
N ILE A 235 -16.04 11.53 -8.11
CA ILE A 235 -15.53 10.14 -8.00
C ILE A 235 -14.34 10.03 -7.02
N SER A 236 -14.09 11.04 -6.20
CA SER A 236 -13.03 10.96 -5.19
C SER A 236 -13.42 9.95 -4.10
N SER A 237 -12.44 9.17 -3.62
CA SER A 237 -12.67 8.33 -2.43
C SER A 237 -12.64 9.13 -1.12
N GLY A 238 -12.20 10.39 -1.15
CA GLY A 238 -11.86 11.17 0.03
C GLY A 238 -10.44 10.95 0.56
N HIS A 239 -9.68 10.00 -0.01
CA HIS A 239 -8.28 9.76 0.32
C HIS A 239 -7.33 10.50 -0.64
N SER A 240 -6.10 10.72 -0.19
CA SER A 240 -4.96 11.07 -1.05
C SER A 240 -3.99 9.90 -1.09
N ILE A 241 -3.19 9.81 -2.15
CA ILE A 241 -2.11 8.81 -2.23
C ILE A 241 -1.20 8.97 -1.01
N ASP A 242 -1.09 7.90 -0.21
CA ASP A 242 -0.15 7.84 0.90
C ASP A 242 1.19 7.27 0.41
N TRP A 243 2.07 8.16 -0.04
CA TRP A 243 3.40 7.80 -0.52
C TRP A 243 4.30 7.23 0.58
N ALA A 244 4.06 7.60 1.84
CA ALA A 244 4.87 7.17 2.98
C ALA A 244 4.47 5.78 3.48
N HIS A 245 3.19 5.42 3.35
CA HIS A 245 2.62 4.12 3.72
C HIS A 245 2.07 3.39 2.51
N TRP A 246 2.85 3.38 1.42
CA TRP A 246 2.45 2.82 0.14
C TRP A 246 2.01 1.34 0.21
N ASP A 247 2.68 0.55 1.04
CA ASP A 247 2.43 -0.87 1.20
C ASP A 247 1.11 -1.21 1.91
N THR A 248 0.55 -0.28 2.70
CA THR A 248 -0.81 -0.41 3.24
C THR A 248 -1.83 0.27 2.33
N TYR A 249 -1.46 1.41 1.72
CA TYR A 249 -2.32 2.15 0.81
C TYR A 249 -2.76 1.34 -0.42
N ILE A 250 -1.88 0.58 -1.06
CA ILE A 250 -2.24 -0.18 -2.27
C ILE A 250 -3.28 -1.28 -2.01
N PRO A 251 -3.12 -2.15 -1.00
CA PRO A 251 -4.16 -3.09 -0.62
C PRO A 251 -5.52 -2.44 -0.38
N GLU A 252 -5.56 -1.30 0.32
CA GLU A 252 -6.80 -0.58 0.58
C GLU A 252 -7.41 0.04 -0.68
N LEU A 253 -6.58 0.67 -1.53
CA LEU A 253 -7.00 1.22 -2.81
C LEU A 253 -7.62 0.12 -3.69
N ALA A 254 -6.98 -1.05 -3.75
CA ALA A 254 -7.51 -2.21 -4.46
C ALA A 254 -8.87 -2.65 -3.90
N CYS A 255 -9.01 -2.69 -2.58
CA CYS A 255 -10.27 -3.05 -1.93
C CYS A 255 -11.39 -2.04 -2.23
N ARG A 256 -11.15 -0.73 -2.08
CA ARG A 256 -12.12 0.31 -2.45
C ARG A 256 -12.53 0.21 -3.93
N CYS A 257 -11.56 -0.02 -4.81
CA CYS A 257 -11.81 -0.21 -6.24
C CYS A 257 -12.67 -1.45 -6.51
N ALA A 258 -12.38 -2.57 -5.86
CA ALA A 258 -13.14 -3.82 -5.92
C ALA A 258 -14.62 -3.62 -5.53
N HIS A 259 -14.90 -2.86 -4.47
CA HIS A 259 -16.28 -2.56 -4.04
C HIS A 259 -17.06 -1.78 -5.09
N ILE A 260 -16.46 -0.74 -5.68
CA ILE A 260 -17.13 0.09 -6.68
C ILE A 260 -17.39 -0.73 -7.96
N THR A 261 -16.44 -1.56 -8.37
CA THR A 261 -16.61 -2.50 -9.48
C THR A 261 -17.74 -3.49 -9.22
N LYS A 262 -17.78 -4.10 -8.03
CA LYS A 262 -18.87 -5.02 -7.62
C LYS A 262 -20.23 -4.32 -7.62
N ALA A 263 -20.31 -3.11 -7.05
CA ALA A 263 -21.53 -2.32 -6.97
C ALA A 263 -22.10 -1.94 -8.36
N LYS A 264 -21.23 -1.85 -9.37
CA LYS A 264 -21.65 -1.65 -10.78
C LYS A 264 -22.05 -2.95 -11.50
N GLY A 265 -21.96 -4.10 -10.84
CA GLY A 265 -22.21 -5.41 -11.44
C GLY A 265 -21.10 -5.85 -12.41
N TRP A 266 -19.89 -5.31 -12.23
CA TRP A 266 -18.72 -5.65 -13.03
C TRP A 266 -17.77 -6.54 -12.23
N ASN A 267 -16.80 -7.18 -12.88
CA ASN A 267 -15.90 -8.14 -12.24
C ASN A 267 -14.41 -7.82 -12.39
N THR A 268 -14.03 -6.87 -13.25
CA THR A 268 -12.60 -6.62 -13.56
C THR A 268 -12.28 -5.14 -13.46
N PHE A 269 -11.19 -4.82 -12.79
CA PHE A 269 -10.75 -3.44 -12.54
C PHE A 269 -9.25 -3.31 -12.67
N GLY A 270 -8.77 -2.07 -12.82
CA GLY A 270 -7.37 -1.74 -12.95
C GLY A 270 -6.98 -0.58 -12.07
N LEU A 271 -5.84 -0.70 -11.40
CA LEU A 271 -5.18 0.39 -10.71
C LEU A 271 -4.14 1.02 -11.64
N GLN A 272 -4.34 2.29 -11.99
CA GLN A 272 -3.48 3.06 -12.89
C GLN A 272 -2.94 4.29 -12.17
N PHE A 273 -1.80 4.77 -12.64
CA PHE A 273 -1.17 6.01 -12.21
C PHE A 273 -1.15 6.21 -10.68
N TYR A 274 -0.79 5.14 -9.96
CA TYR A 274 -0.62 5.06 -8.50
C TYR A 274 -1.87 5.31 -7.62
N GLY A 275 -2.98 5.80 -8.16
CA GLY A 275 -4.15 6.17 -7.35
C GLY A 275 -5.45 6.28 -8.13
N GLU A 276 -5.50 5.76 -9.35
CA GLU A 276 -6.68 5.78 -10.19
C GLU A 276 -7.27 4.38 -10.30
N CYS A 277 -8.60 4.30 -10.26
CA CYS A 277 -9.35 3.06 -10.37
C CYS A 277 -10.21 3.10 -11.64
N TRP A 278 -9.93 2.18 -12.55
CA TRP A 278 -10.55 2.07 -13.87
C TRP A 278 -11.26 0.73 -14.02
N SER A 279 -12.39 0.69 -14.73
CA SER A 279 -13.15 -0.53 -14.97
C SER A 279 -14.08 -0.36 -16.17
N SER A 280 -14.89 -1.38 -16.47
CA SER A 280 -16.03 -1.33 -17.39
C SER A 280 -16.80 -2.65 -17.34
N LYS A 281 -17.97 -2.70 -17.98
CA LYS A 281 -18.78 -3.93 -18.10
C LYS A 281 -18.05 -5.04 -18.85
N ASP A 282 -17.29 -4.71 -19.89
CA ASP A 282 -16.54 -5.68 -20.71
C ASP A 282 -15.05 -5.72 -20.35
N ALA A 283 -14.66 -5.19 -19.18
CA ALA A 283 -13.28 -5.10 -18.74
C ALA A 283 -12.54 -6.44 -18.83
N GLU A 284 -13.20 -7.54 -18.50
CA GLU A 284 -12.66 -8.90 -18.60
C GLU A 284 -12.20 -9.30 -20.02
N LYS A 285 -12.78 -8.70 -21.06
CA LYS A 285 -12.42 -8.97 -22.45
C LYS A 285 -11.42 -7.95 -23.00
N THR A 286 -11.36 -6.75 -22.43
CA THR A 286 -10.64 -5.61 -23.01
C THR A 286 -9.36 -5.24 -22.28
N TYR A 287 -9.17 -5.67 -21.03
CA TYR A 287 -8.05 -5.22 -20.18
C TYR A 287 -6.66 -5.43 -20.80
N ALA A 288 -6.50 -6.44 -21.67
CA ALA A 288 -5.24 -6.82 -22.29
C ALA A 288 -5.06 -6.34 -23.73
N MET A 289 -6.01 -5.58 -24.30
CA MET A 289 -6.01 -5.26 -25.74
C MET A 289 -4.78 -4.47 -26.20
N ASP A 290 -4.16 -3.71 -25.30
CA ASP A 290 -2.93 -2.94 -25.55
C ASP A 290 -1.64 -3.72 -25.21
N GLY A 291 -1.76 -4.98 -24.78
CA GLY A 291 -0.64 -5.87 -24.46
C GLY A 291 -0.16 -5.77 -23.00
N LYS A 292 0.84 -6.61 -22.67
CA LYS A 292 1.48 -6.61 -21.33
C LYS A 292 2.36 -5.38 -21.14
N SER A 293 2.48 -4.94 -19.89
CA SER A 293 3.41 -3.90 -19.46
C SER A 293 4.27 -4.43 -18.32
N SER A 294 5.47 -3.88 -18.15
CA SER A 294 6.34 -4.09 -16.98
C SER A 294 6.31 -2.91 -16.01
N ARG A 295 5.46 -1.90 -16.27
CA ARG A 295 5.41 -0.65 -15.52
C ARG A 295 4.38 -0.67 -14.40
N CYS A 296 4.22 -1.81 -13.75
CA CYS A 296 3.50 -1.90 -12.48
C CYS A 296 4.52 -2.00 -11.36
N VAL A 297 4.22 -1.37 -10.23
CA VAL A 297 5.03 -1.44 -9.03
C VAL A 297 4.28 -2.16 -7.92
N ASP A 298 4.99 -2.94 -7.13
CA ASP A 298 4.46 -3.60 -5.93
C ASP A 298 4.42 -2.64 -4.73
N LYS A 299 4.07 -3.20 -3.56
CA LYS A 299 4.07 -2.52 -2.26
C LYS A 299 5.45 -1.97 -1.82
N CYS A 300 6.53 -2.38 -2.47
CA CYS A 300 7.89 -1.94 -2.19
C CYS A 300 8.42 -0.94 -3.24
N TYR A 301 7.56 -0.43 -4.13
CA TYR A 301 7.96 0.35 -5.32
C TYR A 301 8.87 -0.40 -6.29
N GLN A 302 8.99 -1.72 -6.16
CA GLN A 302 9.78 -2.57 -7.05
C GLN A 302 8.93 -3.03 -8.23
N PRO A 303 9.54 -3.52 -9.34
CA PRO A 303 8.79 -4.12 -10.42
C PRO A 303 7.85 -5.22 -9.91
N CYS A 304 6.56 -5.08 -10.20
CA CYS A 304 5.52 -6.01 -9.75
C CYS A 304 5.72 -7.39 -10.37
N LYS A 305 6.14 -8.37 -9.56
CA LYS A 305 6.29 -9.78 -9.97
C LYS A 305 4.94 -10.49 -9.96
N ASP A 306 4.85 -11.64 -10.62
CA ASP A 306 3.61 -12.44 -10.65
C ASP A 306 3.17 -12.89 -9.24
N SER A 307 4.13 -13.19 -8.35
CA SER A 307 3.88 -13.55 -6.95
C SER A 307 3.26 -12.43 -6.11
N GLU A 308 3.39 -11.18 -6.52
CA GLU A 308 2.90 -10.05 -5.74
C GLU A 308 1.39 -9.93 -5.86
N LYS A 309 0.69 -10.00 -4.72
CA LYS A 309 -0.78 -9.87 -4.69
C LYS A 309 -1.25 -8.46 -5.02
N PHE A 310 -0.48 -7.44 -4.64
CA PHE A 310 -0.90 -6.04 -4.65
C PHE A 310 0.12 -5.16 -5.38
N CYS A 311 -0.34 -4.54 -6.47
CA CYS A 311 0.42 -3.66 -7.33
C CYS A 311 -0.43 -2.48 -7.83
N ALA A 312 0.23 -1.42 -8.28
CA ALA A 312 -0.40 -0.36 -9.07
C ALA A 312 0.40 -0.09 -10.34
N GLY A 313 -0.32 0.24 -11.40
CA GLY A 313 0.29 0.71 -12.64
C GLY A 313 0.85 2.11 -12.49
N GLN A 314 1.96 2.37 -13.17
CA GLN A 314 2.44 3.71 -13.44
C GLN A 314 1.56 4.40 -14.50
N HIS A 315 1.98 5.57 -14.99
CA HIS A 315 1.31 6.24 -16.10
C HIS A 315 1.24 5.34 -17.35
N TYR A 316 0.08 5.30 -18.02
CA TYR A 316 -0.21 4.45 -19.19
C TYR A 316 -0.15 2.93 -18.93
N THR A 317 -0.46 2.49 -17.71
CA THR A 317 -0.40 1.06 -17.33
C THR A 317 -1.43 0.74 -16.25
N ASN A 318 -2.11 -0.39 -16.38
CA ASN A 318 -3.06 -0.91 -15.39
C ASN A 318 -2.46 -2.14 -14.69
N ALA A 319 -2.42 -2.13 -13.36
CA ALA A 319 -2.38 -3.37 -12.58
C ALA A 319 -3.83 -3.89 -12.50
N VAL A 320 -4.12 -4.98 -13.21
CA VAL A 320 -5.49 -5.48 -13.41
C VAL A 320 -5.81 -6.56 -12.38
N TYR A 321 -7.03 -6.52 -11.87
CA TYR A 321 -7.58 -7.41 -10.87
C TYR A 321 -8.96 -7.92 -11.28
N ARG A 322 -9.30 -9.11 -10.79
CA ARG A 322 -10.58 -9.77 -11.04
C ARG A 322 -11.23 -10.17 -9.72
N LEU A 323 -12.49 -9.80 -9.54
CA LEU A 323 -13.34 -10.28 -8.46
C LEU A 323 -13.58 -11.77 -8.60
N ILE A 324 -13.38 -12.50 -7.51
CA ILE A 324 -13.70 -13.92 -7.40
C ILE A 324 -15.08 -13.97 -6.74
N ASP A 325 -16.10 -14.31 -7.52
CA ASP A 325 -17.47 -14.37 -7.04
C ASP A 325 -17.67 -15.66 -6.20
N SER A 326 -18.22 -15.53 -5.00
CA SER A 326 -18.68 -16.68 -4.21
C SER A 326 -19.84 -17.43 -4.88
N ARG A 327 -20.45 -16.86 -5.93
CA ARG A 327 -21.54 -17.44 -6.73
C ARG A 327 -21.09 -18.52 -7.73
N GLY A 328 -19.84 -18.98 -7.65
CA GLY A 328 -19.43 -20.27 -8.20
C GLY A 328 -19.95 -21.42 -7.34
N ASP A 329 -19.86 -21.27 -6.01
CA ASP A 329 -20.20 -22.31 -5.03
C ASP A 329 -21.70 -22.68 -5.02
N GLU A 330 -22.60 -21.72 -5.27
CA GLU A 330 -24.05 -21.99 -5.29
C GLU A 330 -24.54 -22.65 -6.59
N ARG A 331 -23.77 -22.59 -7.68
CA ARG A 331 -24.09 -23.31 -8.93
C ARG A 331 -23.59 -24.74 -8.87
N ASP A 332 -22.39 -24.93 -8.34
CA ASP A 332 -21.79 -26.25 -8.17
C ASP A 332 -22.59 -27.10 -7.16
N GLU A 333 -23.14 -26.53 -6.07
CA GLU A 333 -23.98 -27.29 -5.12
C GLU A 333 -25.35 -27.71 -5.70
N LYS A 334 -25.84 -27.02 -6.75
CA LYS A 334 -27.08 -27.43 -7.43
C LYS A 334 -26.83 -28.50 -8.46
N ASP A 335 -25.75 -28.37 -9.23
CA ASP A 335 -25.35 -29.35 -10.23
C ASP A 335 -24.92 -30.66 -9.54
N ASP A 336 -24.19 -30.60 -8.41
CA ASP A 336 -23.84 -31.77 -7.60
C ASP A 336 -25.08 -32.46 -6.99
N LYS A 337 -26.10 -31.71 -6.57
CA LYS A 337 -27.35 -32.30 -6.04
C LYS A 337 -28.20 -32.92 -7.12
N GLU A 338 -28.15 -32.40 -8.34
CA GLU A 338 -28.86 -32.96 -9.48
C GLU A 338 -28.15 -34.23 -9.99
N ASP A 339 -26.82 -34.23 -10.04
CA ASP A 339 -26.01 -35.40 -10.38
C ASP A 339 -26.13 -36.52 -9.33
N ILE A 340 -26.06 -36.22 -8.02
CA ILE A 340 -26.29 -37.21 -6.95
C ILE A 340 -27.71 -37.80 -7.05
N LYS A 341 -28.71 -36.98 -7.40
CA LYS A 341 -30.08 -37.46 -7.54
C LYS A 341 -30.25 -38.37 -8.76
N ASN A 342 -29.57 -38.07 -9.86
CA ASN A 342 -29.56 -38.91 -11.06
C ASN A 342 -28.84 -40.24 -10.80
N ASP A 343 -27.70 -40.21 -10.11
CA ASP A 343 -26.95 -41.41 -9.71
C ASP A 343 -27.77 -42.33 -8.77
N ILE A 344 -28.51 -41.75 -7.81
CA ILE A 344 -29.40 -42.52 -6.94
C ILE A 344 -30.54 -43.17 -7.73
N ASN A 345 -31.13 -42.47 -8.69
CA ASN A 345 -32.20 -43.02 -9.52
C ASN A 345 -31.68 -44.16 -10.41
N ASP A 346 -30.49 -44.04 -10.98
CA ASP A 346 -29.86 -45.10 -11.78
C ASP A 346 -29.56 -46.35 -10.94
N VAL A 347 -29.11 -46.20 -9.69
CA VAL A 347 -28.90 -47.34 -8.78
C VAL A 347 -30.22 -48.02 -8.43
N VAL A 348 -31.27 -47.24 -8.15
CA VAL A 348 -32.60 -47.78 -7.82
C VAL A 348 -33.22 -48.50 -9.02
N ASP A 349 -33.10 -47.96 -10.23
CA ASP A 349 -33.64 -48.59 -11.44
C ASP A 349 -32.91 -49.90 -11.78
N ASN A 350 -31.59 -49.94 -11.59
CA ASN A 350 -30.78 -51.15 -11.77
C ASN A 350 -31.13 -52.25 -10.75
N ASP A 351 -31.38 -51.90 -9.49
CA ASP A 351 -31.81 -52.85 -8.45
C ASP A 351 -33.23 -53.38 -8.71
N VAL A 352 -34.14 -52.53 -9.19
CA VAL A 352 -35.50 -52.93 -9.56
C VAL A 352 -35.49 -53.84 -10.80
N GLU A 353 -34.60 -53.61 -11.77
CA GLU A 353 -34.41 -54.49 -12.92
C GLU A 353 -33.78 -55.83 -12.51
N PHE A 354 -32.79 -55.82 -11.61
CA PHE A 354 -32.17 -57.03 -11.07
C PHE A 354 -33.20 -57.92 -10.35
N VAL A 355 -34.05 -57.33 -9.50
CA VAL A 355 -35.11 -58.07 -8.78
C VAL A 355 -36.19 -58.57 -9.74
N ARG A 356 -36.56 -57.81 -10.78
CA ARG A 356 -37.50 -58.27 -11.82
C ARG A 356 -36.96 -59.45 -12.63
N ASN A 357 -35.66 -59.50 -12.89
CA ASN A 357 -35.04 -60.60 -13.63
C ASN A 357 -34.84 -61.85 -12.76
N TRP A 358 -34.76 -61.69 -11.43
CA TRP A 358 -34.68 -62.80 -10.47
C TRP A 358 -36.02 -63.49 -10.19
N LEU A 359 -37.14 -62.81 -10.42
CA LEU A 359 -38.50 -63.31 -10.17
C LEU A 359 -39.22 -63.86 -11.42
N ARG A 360 -38.52 -64.01 -12.56
CA ARG A 360 -39.08 -64.70 -13.73
C ARG A 360 -38.99 -66.22 -13.53
N PRO A 361 -40.12 -66.96 -13.61
CA PRO A 361 -40.18 -68.39 -13.31
C PRO A 361 -39.36 -69.27 -14.26
#